data_AF-A0A161J7V6-F1
#
_entry.id   AF-A0A161J7V6-F1
#
_cell.length_a   1.000
_cell.length_b   1.000
_cell.length_c   1.000
_cell.angle_alpha   90.00
_cell.angle_beta   90.00
_cell.angle_gamma   90.00
#
_symmetry.space_group_name_H-M   'P 1'
#
loop_
_entity.id
_entity.type
_entity.pdbx_description
1 polymer ?
#
loop_
_entity_poly.entity_id
_entity_poly.type
_entity_poly.pdbx_seq_one_letter_code
_entity_poly.pdbx_strand_id
1 'polypeptide(L)'
;MVTSKTTIVLEPEKVTVETVNKDGIKAIKNTNIETIQQIFMKEQAMETPLLPSQWGVVKYYRKNHYEGYVLTTPPTERVVKFDIGRSSELPTEVTLPIPPMLWVFEVMTDQSGKKKLTHSMTYVIKHELLSLKDKVFHAPFCNIGISHGICWGRTLPEVPIPKSIQSIPARFFSQPFNYDLSGNRVKPFEWTHPNGNTEDTECAVYHMMNEADKLKAAKEAGEAYSYPFDSLKPAGTMDVDTAIKTYLPGIFR
;
A
#
# COMPACT_ATOMS: atom_id res chain seq x y z
N MET A 1 31.65 25.16 -5.25
CA MET A 1 31.94 23.73 -5.01
C MET A 1 30.86 22.92 -5.69
N VAL A 2 31.23 21.98 -6.57
CA VAL A 2 30.27 21.06 -7.19
C VAL A 2 29.93 19.98 -6.18
N THR A 3 28.66 19.88 -5.81
CA THR A 3 28.15 18.80 -4.94
C THR A 3 28.01 17.53 -5.77
N SER A 4 28.42 16.40 -5.20
CA SER A 4 28.15 15.10 -5.81
C SER A 4 26.65 14.88 -5.93
N LYS A 5 26.18 14.48 -7.12
CA LYS A 5 24.76 14.24 -7.39
C LYS A 5 24.58 12.79 -7.82
N THR A 6 23.66 12.08 -7.16
CA THR A 6 23.21 10.75 -7.58
C THR A 6 21.78 10.86 -8.05
N THR A 7 21.50 10.38 -9.25
CA THR A 7 20.17 10.29 -9.84
C THR A 7 19.84 8.81 -10.05
N ILE A 8 18.71 8.36 -9.52
CA ILE A 8 18.22 6.99 -9.72
C ILE A 8 16.97 7.12 -10.58
N VAL A 9 16.99 6.49 -11.75
CA VAL A 9 15.86 6.40 -12.67
C VAL A 9 15.31 4.99 -12.58
N LEU A 10 14.03 4.88 -12.22
CA LEU A 10 13.32 3.60 -12.09
C LEU A 10 12.47 3.38 -13.33
N GLU A 11 12.78 2.33 -14.10
CA GLU A 11 11.97 1.80 -15.19
C GLU A 11 11.52 0.38 -14.81
N PRO A 12 10.40 -0.13 -15.36
CA PRO A 12 9.80 -1.40 -14.93
C PRO A 12 10.77 -2.61 -14.94
N GLU A 13 11.72 -2.64 -15.88
CA GLU A 13 12.70 -3.75 -16.03
C GLU A 13 14.14 -3.32 -15.74
N LYS A 14 14.37 -2.03 -15.46
CA LYS A 14 15.71 -1.45 -15.39
C LYS A 14 15.77 -0.28 -14.43
N VAL A 15 16.78 -0.28 -13.58
CA VAL A 15 17.15 0.85 -12.76
C VAL A 15 18.48 1.41 -13.25
N THR A 16 18.49 2.69 -13.58
CA THR A 16 19.70 3.40 -13.99
C THR A 16 20.15 4.31 -12.85
N VAL A 17 21.34 4.06 -12.30
CA VAL A 17 21.97 4.91 -11.28
C VAL A 17 23.06 5.73 -11.95
N GLU A 18 22.84 7.04 -12.05
CA GLU A 18 23.82 8.01 -12.54
C GLU A 18 24.44 8.76 -11.34
N THR A 19 25.74 8.59 -11.13
CA THR A 19 26.51 9.32 -10.13
C THR A 19 27.42 10.32 -10.82
N VAL A 20 27.33 11.59 -10.44
CA VAL A 20 28.25 12.65 -10.85
C VAL A 20 29.11 13.01 -9.64
N ASN A 21 30.41 12.75 -9.71
CA ASN A 21 31.33 13.09 -8.62
C ASN A 21 31.66 14.59 -8.61
N LYS A 22 32.44 15.05 -7.63
CA LYS A 22 32.81 16.47 -7.49
C LYS A 22 33.65 17.01 -8.65
N ASP A 23 34.26 16.12 -9.43
CA ASP A 23 35.07 16.42 -10.62
C ASP A 23 34.26 16.37 -11.92
N GLY A 24 32.93 16.17 -11.83
CA GLY A 24 32.03 16.09 -12.98
C GLY A 24 32.06 14.75 -13.73
N ILE A 25 32.81 13.76 -13.24
CA ILE A 25 32.89 12.43 -13.84
C ILE A 25 31.57 11.70 -13.61
N LYS A 26 30.96 11.24 -14.71
CA LYS A 26 29.72 10.48 -14.71
C LYS A 26 30.00 8.98 -14.64
N ALA A 27 29.41 8.32 -13.66
CA ALA A 27 29.34 6.86 -13.57
C ALA A 27 27.88 6.44 -13.77
N ILE A 28 27.63 5.54 -14.72
CA ILE A 28 26.30 4.98 -14.97
C ILE A 28 26.35 3.50 -14.62
N LYS A 29 25.49 3.06 -13.69
CA LYS A 29 25.26 1.65 -13.39
C LYS A 29 23.84 1.28 -13.74
N ASN A 30 23.69 0.23 -14.53
CA ASN A 30 22.42 -0.41 -14.80
C ASN A 30 22.26 -1.58 -13.83
N THR A 31 21.09 -1.71 -13.22
CA THR A 31 20.71 -2.82 -12.34
C THR A 31 19.21 -3.06 -12.50
N ASN A 32 18.64 -4.06 -11.83
CA ASN A 32 17.20 -4.27 -11.77
C ASN A 32 16.61 -3.77 -10.44
N ILE A 33 15.28 -3.68 -10.39
CA ILE A 33 14.54 -3.23 -9.20
C ILE A 33 14.82 -4.17 -8.02
N GLU A 34 14.90 -5.48 -8.25
CA GLU A 34 15.11 -6.47 -7.19
C GLU A 34 16.45 -6.28 -6.48
N THR A 35 17.52 -5.97 -7.21
CA THR A 35 18.86 -5.74 -6.64
C THR A 35 18.90 -4.44 -5.84
N ILE A 36 18.28 -3.37 -6.34
CA ILE A 36 18.16 -2.10 -5.61
C ILE A 36 17.34 -2.32 -4.33
N GLN A 37 16.22 -3.02 -4.43
CA GLN A 37 15.40 -3.40 -3.28
C GLN A 37 16.22 -4.17 -2.26
N GLN A 38 16.98 -5.20 -2.66
CA GLN A 38 17.83 -5.95 -1.73
C GLN A 38 18.86 -5.05 -1.01
N ILE A 39 19.47 -4.10 -1.72
CA ILE A 39 20.43 -3.15 -1.14
C ILE A 39 19.74 -2.20 -0.15
N PHE A 40 18.63 -1.58 -0.55
CA PHE A 40 17.87 -0.68 0.33
C PHE A 40 17.25 -1.41 1.53
N MET A 41 16.74 -2.62 1.33
CA MET A 41 16.22 -3.45 2.42
C MET A 41 17.32 -3.88 3.38
N LYS A 42 18.56 -4.09 2.90
CA LYS A 42 19.71 -4.39 3.75
C LYS A 42 20.13 -3.19 4.61
N GLU A 43 19.99 -1.96 4.09
CA GLU A 43 20.25 -0.73 4.84
C GLU A 43 19.09 -0.31 5.76
N GLN A 44 17.85 -0.68 5.39
CA GLN A 44 16.64 -0.43 6.19
C GLN A 44 16.34 -1.53 7.21
N ALA A 45 17.01 -2.68 7.12
CA ALA A 45 16.93 -3.74 8.11
C ALA A 45 17.53 -3.27 9.44
N MET A 46 16.73 -2.57 10.24
CA MET A 46 16.95 -2.51 11.67
C MET A 46 16.96 -3.95 12.19
N GLU A 47 17.92 -4.27 13.06
CA GLU A 47 17.96 -5.50 13.84
C GLU A 47 16.66 -5.64 14.63
N THR A 48 15.65 -6.21 13.99
CA THR A 48 14.46 -6.69 14.66
C THR A 48 14.76 -8.13 15.05
N PRO A 49 14.55 -8.51 16.32
CA PRO A 49 14.68 -9.90 16.69
C PRO A 49 13.51 -10.66 16.03
N LEU A 50 13.81 -11.37 14.93
CA LEU A 50 13.00 -12.46 14.35
C LEU A 50 11.85 -12.12 13.37
N LEU A 51 11.79 -10.94 12.74
CA LEU A 51 10.77 -10.67 11.71
C LEU A 51 11.28 -11.05 10.28
N PRO A 52 10.61 -11.97 9.56
CA PRO A 52 11.02 -12.38 8.21
C PRO A 52 11.00 -11.23 7.20
N SER A 53 12.01 -11.17 6.33
CA SER A 53 12.15 -10.20 5.22
C SER A 53 11.17 -10.40 4.07
N GLN A 54 10.40 -11.49 4.05
CA GLN A 54 9.58 -11.90 2.90
C GLN A 54 8.40 -10.96 2.60
N TRP A 55 7.91 -10.24 3.61
CA TRP A 55 6.87 -9.21 3.50
C TRP A 55 7.42 -8.01 4.25
N GLY A 56 8.06 -7.11 3.52
CA GLY A 56 9.01 -6.13 4.04
C GLY A 56 8.48 -5.30 5.20
N VAL A 57 8.69 -5.77 6.43
CA VAL A 57 8.67 -4.88 7.60
C VAL A 57 9.86 -3.96 7.41
N VAL A 58 9.56 -2.74 6.99
CA VAL A 58 10.57 -1.76 6.62
C VAL A 58 11.05 -1.02 7.85
N LYS A 59 10.16 -0.75 8.82
CA LYS A 59 10.53 -0.07 10.06
C LYS A 59 9.76 -0.61 11.26
N TYR A 60 10.46 -0.68 12.38
CA TYR A 60 9.90 -1.00 13.68
C TYR A 60 10.23 0.12 14.67
N TYR A 61 9.23 0.58 15.40
CA TYR A 61 9.33 1.58 16.44
C TYR A 61 8.85 1.00 17.75
N ARG A 62 9.47 1.40 18.86
CA ARG A 62 9.01 1.01 20.19
C ARG A 62 9.18 2.17 21.17
N LYS A 63 8.12 2.48 21.92
CA LYS A 63 8.14 3.47 23.00
C LYS A 63 7.13 3.05 24.07
N ASN A 64 7.59 2.89 25.31
CA ASN A 64 6.78 2.42 26.43
C ASN A 64 6.03 1.11 26.09
N HIS A 65 4.70 1.13 26.17
CA HIS A 65 3.81 0.01 25.88
C HIS A 65 3.39 -0.06 24.40
N TYR A 66 3.93 0.79 23.53
CA TYR A 66 3.58 0.88 22.12
C TYR A 66 4.67 0.30 21.21
N GLU A 67 4.22 -0.38 20.18
CA GLU A 67 5.00 -0.90 19.07
C GLU A 67 4.41 -0.36 17.75
N GLY A 68 5.24 0.27 16.93
CA GLY A 68 4.87 0.75 15.61
C GLY A 68 5.49 -0.13 14.53
N TYR A 69 4.70 -0.56 13.57
CA TYR A 69 5.13 -1.39 12.45
C TYR A 69 4.82 -0.67 11.14
N VAL A 70 5.83 -0.57 10.28
CA VAL A 70 5.68 -0.07 8.92
C VAL A 70 6.08 -1.17 7.97
N LEU A 71 5.19 -1.55 7.06
CA LEU A 71 5.45 -2.62 6.10
C LEU A 71 4.96 -2.27 4.70
N THR A 72 5.64 -2.81 3.70
CA THR A 72 5.21 -2.74 2.31
C THR A 72 4.79 -4.10 1.80
N THR A 73 3.84 -4.09 0.86
CA THR A 73 3.54 -5.28 0.07
C THR A 73 3.73 -4.97 -1.41
N PRO A 74 4.32 -5.89 -2.18
CA PRO A 74 4.48 -5.74 -3.62
C PRO A 74 3.13 -5.68 -4.33
N PRO A 75 3.08 -5.26 -5.61
CA PRO A 75 1.87 -5.39 -6.39
C PRO A 75 1.52 -6.88 -6.50
N THR A 76 0.27 -7.22 -6.23
CA THR A 76 -0.19 -8.62 -6.23
C THR A 76 -1.58 -8.71 -6.81
N GLU A 77 -1.95 -9.87 -7.30
CA GLU A 77 -3.35 -10.16 -7.60
C GLU A 77 -4.01 -10.78 -6.37
N ARG A 78 -5.22 -10.33 -6.05
CA ARG A 78 -6.00 -10.86 -4.92
C ARG A 78 -7.42 -11.15 -5.35
N VAL A 79 -7.86 -12.37 -5.06
CA VAL A 79 -9.27 -12.70 -5.03
C VAL A 79 -9.88 -12.04 -3.79
N VAL A 80 -10.87 -11.19 -4.00
CA VAL A 80 -11.60 -10.50 -2.93
C VAL A 80 -13.08 -10.81 -3.02
N LYS A 81 -13.75 -10.72 -1.88
CA LYS A 81 -15.20 -10.92 -1.77
C LYS A 81 -15.86 -9.59 -1.48
N PHE A 82 -17.04 -9.37 -2.04
CA PHE A 82 -17.87 -8.24 -1.71
C PHE A 82 -19.11 -8.70 -0.96
N ASP A 83 -19.42 -8.02 0.15
CA ASP A 83 -20.71 -8.14 0.83
C ASP A 83 -21.63 -7.05 0.25
N ILE A 84 -22.09 -7.34 -0.96
CA ILE A 84 -23.02 -6.50 -1.68
C ILE A 84 -24.39 -6.91 -1.20
N GLY A 85 -25.12 -5.98 -0.58
CA GLY A 85 -26.55 -6.16 -0.32
C GLY A 85 -27.34 -6.34 -1.63
N ARG A 86 -28.60 -5.90 -1.66
CA ARG A 86 -29.57 -6.11 -2.76
C ARG A 86 -29.16 -5.66 -4.20
N SER A 87 -27.95 -5.17 -4.44
CA SER A 87 -27.44 -4.91 -5.78
C SER A 87 -26.88 -6.21 -6.39
N SER A 88 -27.73 -6.94 -7.12
CA SER A 88 -27.39 -8.18 -7.83
C SER A 88 -26.53 -7.98 -9.08
N GLU A 89 -26.13 -6.74 -9.39
CA GLU A 89 -25.47 -6.40 -10.65
C GLU A 89 -23.95 -6.64 -10.61
N LEU A 90 -23.35 -6.73 -9.42
CA LEU A 90 -21.91 -6.93 -9.27
C LEU A 90 -21.55 -8.35 -8.83
N PRO A 91 -20.40 -8.89 -9.28
CA PRO A 91 -19.93 -10.20 -8.87
C PRO A 91 -19.58 -10.23 -7.37
N THR A 92 -19.97 -11.30 -6.68
CA THR A 92 -19.67 -11.51 -5.25
C THR A 92 -18.17 -11.73 -5.00
N GLU A 93 -17.44 -12.24 -6.00
CA GLU A 93 -16.01 -12.52 -5.92
C GLU A 93 -15.33 -12.09 -7.22
N VAL A 94 -14.16 -11.44 -7.10
CA VAL A 94 -13.40 -10.92 -8.25
C VAL A 94 -11.92 -10.92 -7.95
N THR A 95 -11.09 -11.11 -8.98
CA THR A 95 -9.64 -10.95 -8.88
C THR A 95 -9.26 -9.52 -9.19
N LEU A 96 -8.63 -8.85 -8.23
CA LEU A 96 -8.20 -7.46 -8.36
C LEU A 96 -6.68 -7.37 -8.52
N PRO A 97 -6.20 -6.43 -9.36
CA PRO A 97 -4.84 -5.96 -9.26
C PRO A 97 -4.70 -5.06 -8.03
N ILE A 98 -3.83 -5.44 -7.10
CA ILE A 98 -3.49 -4.66 -5.92
C ILE A 98 -2.16 -3.94 -6.23
N PRO A 99 -2.10 -2.60 -6.19
CA PRO A 99 -0.86 -1.87 -6.38
C PRO A 99 0.09 -2.09 -5.19
N PRO A 100 1.34 -1.60 -5.25
CA PRO A 100 2.21 -1.58 -4.08
C PRO A 100 1.56 -0.80 -2.93
N MET A 101 1.55 -1.39 -1.74
CA MET A 101 0.88 -0.81 -0.57
C MET A 101 1.88 -0.49 0.54
N LEU A 102 1.63 0.60 1.26
CA LEU A 102 2.25 0.94 2.53
C LEU A 102 1.25 0.71 3.65
N TRP A 103 1.64 -0.04 4.67
CA TRP A 103 0.82 -0.32 5.83
C TRP A 103 1.51 0.20 7.08
N VAL A 104 0.76 0.88 7.95
CA VAL A 104 1.24 1.39 9.23
C VAL A 104 0.32 0.91 10.33
N PHE A 105 0.91 0.27 11.33
CA PHE A 105 0.19 -0.33 12.45
C PHE A 105 0.79 0.11 13.77
N GLU A 106 -0.06 0.52 14.71
CA GLU A 106 0.32 0.71 16.11
C GLU A 106 -0.32 -0.38 16.95
N VAL A 107 0.49 -1.00 17.80
CA VAL A 107 0.08 -2.05 18.73
C VAL A 107 0.42 -1.60 20.15
N MET A 108 -0.56 -1.66 21.04
CA MET A 108 -0.39 -1.40 22.46
C MET A 108 -0.39 -2.71 23.24
N THR A 109 0.52 -2.85 24.19
CA THR A 109 0.52 -3.91 25.20
C THR A 109 -0.22 -3.40 26.43
N ASP A 110 -1.34 -4.03 26.79
CA ASP A 110 -2.09 -3.66 27.99
C ASP A 110 -1.45 -4.21 29.29
N GLN A 111 -2.02 -3.85 30.44
CA GLN A 111 -1.52 -4.26 31.77
C GLN A 111 -1.50 -5.78 31.98
N SER A 112 -2.30 -6.54 31.24
CA SER A 112 -2.32 -8.01 31.28
C SER A 112 -1.24 -8.64 30.39
N GLY A 113 -0.46 -7.82 29.69
CA GLY A 113 0.51 -8.27 28.68
C GLY A 113 -0.13 -8.59 27.32
N LYS A 114 -1.43 -8.37 27.13
CA LYS A 114 -2.11 -8.63 25.85
C LYS A 114 -1.82 -7.50 24.88
N LYS A 115 -1.34 -7.86 23.69
CA LYS A 115 -1.11 -6.96 22.57
C LYS A 115 -2.39 -6.74 21.75
N LYS A 116 -2.71 -5.48 21.47
CA LYS A 116 -3.90 -5.06 20.71
C LYS A 116 -3.51 -4.02 19.68
N LEU A 117 -4.03 -4.19 18.46
CA LEU A 117 -3.92 -3.17 17.41
C LEU A 117 -4.72 -1.93 17.85
N THR A 118 -4.07 -0.78 17.97
CA THR A 118 -4.73 0.49 18.33
C THR A 118 -4.97 1.36 17.11
N HIS A 119 -4.04 1.35 16.16
CA HIS A 119 -4.17 2.07 14.90
C HIS A 119 -3.72 1.22 13.72
N SER A 120 -4.41 1.37 12.59
CA SER A 120 -4.09 0.68 11.35
C SER A 120 -4.55 1.50 10.15
N MET A 121 -3.64 1.73 9.21
CA MET A 121 -3.92 2.40 7.95
C MET A 121 -3.18 1.73 6.82
N THR A 122 -3.59 2.11 5.61
CA THR A 122 -2.85 1.74 4.43
C THR A 122 -2.96 2.82 3.36
N TYR A 123 -1.92 2.91 2.56
CA TYR A 123 -1.79 3.83 1.44
C TYR A 123 -1.28 3.08 0.22
N VAL A 124 -1.50 3.66 -0.96
CA VAL A 124 -0.84 3.21 -2.19
C VAL A 124 0.46 3.99 -2.37
N ILE A 125 1.51 3.29 -2.79
CA ILE A 125 2.80 3.87 -3.18
C ILE A 125 3.09 3.50 -4.64
N LYS A 126 3.77 4.39 -5.38
CA LYS A 126 4.08 4.15 -6.81
C LYS A 126 5.09 3.03 -7.03
N HIS A 127 5.93 2.76 -6.03
CA HIS A 127 6.95 1.72 -6.05
C HIS A 127 7.21 1.22 -4.64
N GLU A 128 7.70 -0.01 -4.54
CA GLU A 128 7.97 -0.68 -3.26
C GLU A 128 9.13 -0.07 -2.45
N LEU A 129 10.03 0.65 -3.14
CA LEU A 129 11.13 1.36 -2.50
C LEU A 129 10.59 2.53 -1.68
N LEU A 130 10.66 2.45 -0.35
CA LEU A 130 10.20 3.54 0.51
C LEU A 130 11.28 4.61 0.70
N SER A 131 11.11 5.75 0.04
CA SER A 131 11.71 7.00 0.50
C SER A 131 10.72 7.73 1.41
N LEU A 132 11.21 8.26 2.53
CA LEU A 132 10.41 9.02 3.50
C LEU A 132 9.74 10.27 2.89
N LYS A 133 10.26 10.76 1.75
CA LYS A 133 9.76 11.94 1.04
C LYS A 133 8.74 11.59 -0.03
N ASP A 134 8.54 10.31 -0.31
CA ASP A 134 7.64 9.89 -1.38
C ASP A 134 6.20 10.22 -1.01
N LYS A 135 5.43 10.61 -2.03
CA LYS A 135 4.01 10.90 -1.85
C LYS A 135 3.22 9.61 -1.82
N VAL A 136 2.22 9.60 -0.95
CA VAL A 136 1.30 8.48 -0.77
C VAL A 136 -0.06 8.82 -1.37
N PHE A 137 -0.76 7.80 -1.85
CA PHE A 137 -2.08 7.93 -2.47
C PHE A 137 -3.15 7.27 -1.61
N HIS A 138 -4.39 7.73 -1.77
CA HIS A 138 -5.54 7.04 -1.18
C HIS A 138 -5.60 5.61 -1.72
N ALA A 139 -5.77 4.66 -0.82
CA ALA A 139 -6.04 3.29 -1.21
C ALA A 139 -7.47 3.15 -1.72
N PRO A 140 -7.69 2.53 -2.90
CA PRO A 140 -8.96 2.52 -3.61
C PRO A 140 -9.90 1.41 -3.10
N PHE A 141 -9.88 1.12 -1.80
CA PHE A 141 -10.63 0.02 -1.22
C PHE A 141 -11.69 0.53 -0.25
N CYS A 142 -12.91 0.01 -0.38
CA CYS A 142 -14.06 0.47 0.39
C CYS A 142 -14.08 0.04 1.87
N ASN A 143 -13.11 -0.73 2.34
CA ASN A 143 -12.87 -0.95 3.78
C ASN A 143 -11.86 0.05 4.37
N ILE A 144 -11.56 1.13 3.65
CA ILE A 144 -10.63 2.19 4.07
C ILE A 144 -11.40 3.50 4.15
N GLY A 145 -11.32 4.18 5.29
CA GLY A 145 -11.97 5.48 5.51
C GLY A 145 -11.29 6.63 4.76
N ILE A 146 -11.94 7.80 4.71
CA ILE A 146 -11.37 9.02 4.13
C ILE A 146 -10.05 9.39 4.84
N SER A 147 -9.96 9.12 6.14
CA SER A 147 -8.77 9.30 6.96
C SER A 147 -7.76 8.16 6.85
N HIS A 148 -7.82 7.33 5.79
CA HIS A 148 -6.90 6.21 5.49
C HIS A 148 -6.90 5.05 6.50
N GLY A 149 -7.68 5.17 7.59
CA GLY A 149 -7.83 4.11 8.58
C GLY A 149 -8.54 2.89 7.98
N ILE A 150 -8.05 1.71 8.33
CA ILE A 150 -8.69 0.45 7.96
C ILE A 150 -9.89 0.21 8.88
N CYS A 151 -11.04 -0.03 8.28
CA CYS A 151 -12.25 -0.45 8.99
C CYS A 151 -12.26 -1.98 9.10
N TRP A 152 -12.02 -2.50 10.30
CA TRP A 152 -12.07 -3.94 10.59
C TRP A 152 -13.46 -4.44 11.00
N GLY A 153 -14.48 -3.56 11.00
CA GLY A 153 -15.79 -3.85 11.54
C GLY A 153 -15.77 -3.97 13.07
N ARG A 154 -16.39 -5.04 13.60
CA ARG A 154 -16.58 -5.21 15.06
C ARG A 154 -15.37 -5.79 15.80
N THR A 155 -14.42 -6.39 15.09
CA THR A 155 -13.31 -7.12 15.72
C THR A 155 -11.99 -6.71 15.09
N LEU A 156 -11.15 -6.04 15.87
CA LEU A 156 -9.79 -5.72 15.45
C LEU A 156 -8.96 -7.01 15.36
N PRO A 157 -8.03 -7.11 14.39
CA PRO A 157 -7.11 -8.23 14.32
C PRO A 157 -6.29 -8.37 15.59
N GLU A 158 -6.16 -9.60 16.08
CA GLU A 158 -5.24 -9.91 17.17
C GLU A 158 -3.79 -9.95 16.67
N VAL A 159 -2.89 -9.40 17.48
CA VAL A 159 -1.44 -9.41 17.24
C VAL A 159 -0.74 -10.07 18.43
N PRO A 160 -0.94 -11.38 18.67
CA PRO A 160 -0.44 -12.06 19.88
C PRO A 160 1.09 -12.05 19.98
N ILE A 161 1.78 -12.07 18.84
CA ILE A 161 3.23 -11.93 18.74
C ILE A 161 3.59 -10.92 17.64
N PRO A 162 4.74 -10.24 17.71
CA PRO A 162 5.17 -9.28 16.68
C PRO A 162 5.07 -9.82 15.25
N LYS A 163 5.44 -11.09 15.05
CA LYS A 163 5.40 -11.75 13.73
C LYS A 163 3.99 -11.84 13.13
N SER A 164 2.94 -11.82 13.95
CA SER A 164 1.55 -11.86 13.47
C SER A 164 1.18 -10.64 12.63
N ILE A 165 1.93 -9.53 12.74
CA ILE A 165 1.68 -8.31 11.96
C ILE A 165 1.75 -8.57 10.45
N GLN A 166 2.57 -9.53 10.02
CA GLN A 166 2.74 -9.88 8.60
C GLN A 166 1.47 -10.50 8.00
N SER A 167 0.59 -11.06 8.84
CA SER A 167 -0.68 -11.63 8.38
C SER A 167 -1.78 -10.59 8.17
N ILE A 168 -1.61 -9.37 8.69
CA ILE A 168 -2.65 -8.34 8.69
C ILE A 168 -3.07 -7.92 7.27
N PRO A 169 -2.15 -7.67 6.30
CA PRO A 169 -2.55 -7.39 4.92
C PRO A 169 -3.39 -8.51 4.30
N ALA A 170 -3.01 -9.78 4.50
CA ALA A 170 -3.78 -10.91 3.99
C ALA A 170 -5.17 -11.00 4.64
N ARG A 171 -5.25 -10.72 5.95
CA ARG A 171 -6.53 -10.65 6.66
C ARG A 171 -7.42 -9.54 6.11
N PHE A 172 -6.88 -8.35 5.82
CA PHE A 172 -7.64 -7.26 5.21
C PHE A 172 -8.33 -7.69 3.91
N PHE A 173 -7.59 -8.29 2.98
CA PHE A 173 -8.17 -8.75 1.70
C PHE A 173 -9.09 -9.97 1.82
N SER A 174 -9.03 -10.71 2.93
CA SER A 174 -9.97 -11.81 3.21
C SER A 174 -11.31 -11.33 3.76
N GLN A 175 -11.42 -10.07 4.19
CA GLN A 175 -12.68 -9.51 4.66
C GLN A 175 -13.58 -9.18 3.48
N PRO A 176 -14.90 -9.34 3.63
CA PRO A 176 -15.83 -8.81 2.64
C PRO A 176 -15.70 -7.30 2.53
N PHE A 177 -15.59 -6.81 1.30
CA PHE A 177 -15.65 -5.40 0.95
C PHE A 177 -17.11 -4.96 0.87
N ASN A 178 -17.47 -3.89 1.57
CA ASN A 178 -18.84 -3.37 1.58
C ASN A 178 -18.91 -1.95 0.97
N TYR A 179 -20.11 -1.47 0.70
CA TYR A 179 -20.30 -0.17 0.03
C TYR A 179 -20.10 1.05 0.95
N ASP A 180 -20.04 0.86 2.27
CA ASP A 180 -20.23 1.94 3.26
C ASP A 180 -19.13 3.02 3.18
N LEU A 181 -17.91 2.67 2.79
CA LEU A 181 -16.80 3.62 2.64
C LEU A 181 -16.29 3.72 1.19
N SER A 182 -17.17 3.48 0.22
CA SER A 182 -16.83 3.48 -1.20
C SER A 182 -16.60 4.88 -1.80
N GLY A 183 -17.21 5.94 -1.28
CA GLY A 183 -17.07 7.29 -1.83
C GLY A 183 -15.72 7.95 -1.55
N ASN A 184 -15.27 8.86 -2.43
CA ASN A 184 -14.10 9.73 -2.25
C ASN A 184 -12.76 9.01 -2.01
N ARG A 185 -12.42 7.98 -2.81
CA ARG A 185 -11.10 7.29 -2.77
C ARG A 185 -10.27 7.47 -4.03
N VAL A 186 -10.97 7.55 -5.16
CA VAL A 186 -10.39 7.66 -6.49
C VAL A 186 -10.84 8.96 -7.13
N LYS A 187 -10.16 9.36 -8.21
CA LYS A 187 -10.60 10.49 -9.02
C LYS A 187 -11.90 10.11 -9.76
N PRO A 188 -12.74 11.09 -10.12
CA PRO A 188 -13.90 10.84 -10.96
C PRO A 188 -13.50 10.11 -12.25
N PHE A 189 -14.29 9.12 -12.64
CA PHE A 189 -14.15 8.35 -13.87
C PHE A 189 -15.52 7.92 -14.38
N GLU A 190 -15.62 7.68 -15.68
CA GLU A 190 -16.83 7.12 -16.29
C GLU A 190 -16.89 5.61 -16.03
N TRP A 191 -18.02 5.14 -15.52
CA TRP A 191 -18.30 3.72 -15.28
C TRP A 191 -19.50 3.26 -16.12
N THR A 192 -19.34 2.10 -16.78
CA THR A 192 -20.43 1.46 -17.54
C THR A 192 -21.00 0.32 -16.73
N HIS A 193 -22.27 0.44 -16.35
CA HIS A 193 -23.00 -0.62 -15.66
C HIS A 193 -23.21 -1.84 -16.57
N PRO A 194 -23.45 -3.03 -16.00
CA PRO A 194 -23.79 -4.24 -16.77
C PRO A 194 -25.04 -4.08 -17.66
N ASN A 195 -25.94 -3.16 -17.32
CA ASN A 195 -27.13 -2.83 -18.09
C ASN A 195 -26.87 -1.85 -19.27
N GLY A 196 -25.62 -1.40 -19.45
CA GLY A 196 -25.19 -0.50 -20.53
C GLY A 196 -25.27 0.99 -20.22
N ASN A 197 -25.84 1.39 -19.07
CA ASN A 197 -25.87 2.80 -18.67
C ASN A 197 -24.48 3.24 -18.20
N THR A 198 -24.11 4.48 -18.52
CA THR A 198 -22.87 5.10 -18.05
C THR A 198 -23.14 6.17 -16.99
N GLU A 199 -22.26 6.27 -16.00
CA GLU A 199 -22.29 7.34 -15.01
C GLU A 199 -20.87 7.85 -14.68
N ASP A 200 -20.77 9.14 -14.36
CA ASP A 200 -19.56 9.72 -13.75
C ASP A 200 -19.57 9.42 -12.25
N THR A 201 -18.57 8.71 -11.77
CA THR A 201 -18.52 8.23 -10.38
C THR A 201 -17.13 8.35 -9.78
N GLU A 202 -17.06 8.39 -8.45
CA GLU A 202 -15.83 8.27 -7.66
C GLU A 202 -15.89 7.10 -6.67
N CYS A 203 -16.81 6.17 -6.92
CA CYS A 203 -17.05 4.98 -6.11
C CYS A 203 -15.88 4.00 -6.22
N ALA A 204 -15.26 3.69 -5.09
CA ALA A 204 -14.17 2.73 -4.99
C ALA A 204 -14.58 1.32 -5.44
N VAL A 205 -15.82 0.90 -5.20
CA VAL A 205 -16.28 -0.43 -5.65
C VAL A 205 -16.30 -0.51 -7.17
N TYR A 206 -16.86 0.50 -7.85
CA TYR A 206 -16.86 0.55 -9.31
C TYR A 206 -15.45 0.69 -9.87
N HIS A 207 -14.57 1.42 -9.18
CA HIS A 207 -13.16 1.48 -9.57
C HIS A 207 -12.48 0.11 -9.47
N MET A 208 -12.69 -0.62 -8.37
CA MET A 208 -12.20 -1.99 -8.21
C MET A 208 -12.70 -2.91 -9.34
N MET A 209 -13.99 -2.81 -9.71
CA MET A 209 -14.54 -3.58 -10.85
C MET A 209 -13.88 -3.21 -12.17
N ASN A 210 -13.76 -1.91 -12.45
CA ASN A 210 -13.10 -1.41 -13.66
C ASN A 210 -11.64 -1.91 -13.78
N GLU A 211 -10.89 -1.91 -12.67
CA GLU A 211 -9.53 -2.42 -12.68
C GLU A 211 -9.46 -3.94 -12.80
N ALA A 212 -10.47 -4.68 -12.32
CA ALA A 212 -10.59 -6.11 -12.55
C ALA A 212 -10.79 -6.44 -14.03
N ASP A 213 -11.68 -5.70 -14.69
CA ASP A 213 -11.97 -5.89 -16.12
C ASP A 213 -10.76 -5.55 -16.98
N LYS A 214 -10.03 -4.47 -16.67
CA LYS A 214 -8.76 -4.13 -17.33
C LYS A 214 -7.69 -5.19 -17.11
N LEU A 215 -7.57 -5.74 -15.90
CA LEU A 215 -6.64 -6.83 -15.61
C LEU A 215 -6.98 -8.07 -16.46
N LYS A 216 -8.26 -8.42 -16.55
CA LYS A 216 -8.73 -9.54 -17.36
C LYS A 216 -8.43 -9.31 -18.85
N ALA A 217 -8.73 -8.13 -19.38
CA ALA A 217 -8.46 -7.77 -20.78
C ALA A 217 -6.97 -7.83 -21.12
N ALA A 218 -6.10 -7.30 -20.23
CA ALA A 218 -4.65 -7.38 -20.41
C ALA A 218 -4.17 -8.84 -20.48
N LYS A 219 -4.71 -9.72 -19.62
CA LYS A 219 -4.38 -11.16 -19.65
C LYS A 219 -4.84 -11.84 -20.94
N GLU A 220 -6.05 -11.55 -21.40
CA GLU A 220 -6.58 -12.10 -22.65
C GLU A 220 -5.77 -11.63 -23.88
N ALA A 221 -5.22 -10.41 -23.82
CA ALA A 221 -4.31 -9.88 -24.83
C ALA A 221 -2.85 -10.39 -24.70
N GLY A 222 -2.50 -11.07 -23.61
CA GLY A 222 -1.12 -11.49 -23.33
C GLY A 222 -0.20 -10.33 -22.92
N GLU A 223 -0.76 -9.25 -22.40
CA GLU A 223 -0.05 -8.03 -21.99
C GLU A 223 0.16 -7.99 -20.47
N ALA A 224 1.23 -7.30 -20.04
CA ALA A 224 1.45 -7.02 -18.62
C ALA A 224 0.50 -5.90 -18.16
N TYR A 225 -0.28 -6.15 -17.12
CA TYR A 225 -1.13 -5.13 -16.52
C TYR A 225 -0.28 -4.13 -15.72
N SER A 226 -0.47 -2.84 -15.98
CA SER A 226 0.12 -1.74 -15.22
C SER A 226 -0.96 -0.98 -14.47
N TYR A 227 -0.81 -0.84 -13.16
CA TYR A 227 -1.81 -0.17 -12.33
C TYR A 227 -1.88 1.33 -12.66
N PRO A 228 -3.05 1.90 -12.98
CA PRO A 228 -3.16 3.29 -13.38
C PRO A 228 -3.14 4.22 -12.16
N PHE A 229 -1.96 4.51 -11.62
CA PHE A 229 -1.82 5.37 -10.43
C PHE A 229 -2.44 6.76 -10.60
N ASP A 230 -2.58 7.26 -11.82
CA ASP A 230 -3.20 8.56 -12.08
C ASP A 230 -4.72 8.56 -11.84
N SER A 231 -5.35 7.37 -11.72
CA SER A 231 -6.74 7.24 -11.27
C SER A 231 -6.92 7.47 -9.77
N LEU A 232 -5.84 7.40 -8.98
CA LEU A 232 -5.89 7.54 -7.53
C LEU A 232 -5.81 9.00 -7.09
N LYS A 233 -6.49 9.33 -5.99
CA LYS A 233 -6.35 10.63 -5.34
C LYS A 233 -5.05 10.69 -4.54
N PRO A 234 -4.26 11.77 -4.63
CA PRO A 234 -3.15 11.99 -3.71
C PRO A 234 -3.70 12.17 -2.29
N ALA A 235 -3.00 11.65 -1.27
CA ALA A 235 -3.36 11.85 0.13
C ALA A 235 -2.96 13.26 0.61
N GLY A 236 -3.48 14.29 -0.06
CA GLY A 236 -3.10 15.69 0.18
C GLY A 236 -1.61 15.95 -0.08
N THR A 237 -0.96 16.68 0.83
CA THR A 237 0.50 16.95 0.79
C THR A 237 1.33 15.88 1.51
N MET A 238 0.69 14.81 1.99
CA MET A 238 1.31 13.81 2.85
C MET A 238 2.40 13.02 2.12
N ASP A 239 3.55 12.90 2.78
CA ASP A 239 4.60 11.96 2.41
C ASP A 239 4.63 10.77 3.38
N VAL A 240 5.46 9.77 3.06
CA VAL A 240 5.63 8.56 3.88
C VAL A 240 6.00 8.91 5.33
N ASP A 241 6.88 9.87 5.57
CA ASP A 241 7.27 10.27 6.94
C ASP A 241 6.09 10.83 7.73
N THR A 242 5.34 11.75 7.11
CA THR A 242 4.15 12.35 7.72
C THR A 242 3.08 11.30 7.97
N ALA A 243 2.88 10.37 7.03
CA ALA A 243 1.96 9.25 7.17
C ALA A 243 2.36 8.35 8.35
N ILE A 244 3.65 8.04 8.53
CA ILE A 244 4.10 7.22 9.65
C ILE A 244 3.90 7.96 10.99
N LYS A 245 4.34 9.22 11.08
CA LYS A 245 4.33 9.99 12.33
C LYS A 245 2.93 10.35 12.82
N THR A 246 2.03 10.68 11.91
CA THR A 246 0.65 11.07 12.24
C THR A 246 -0.09 9.96 12.99
N TYR A 247 0.34 8.73 12.78
CA TYR A 247 -0.45 7.54 12.99
C TYR A 247 0.24 6.46 13.84
N LEU A 248 1.44 6.78 14.34
CA LEU A 248 2.04 6.14 15.49
C LEU A 248 2.03 7.14 16.66
N PRO A 249 0.85 7.59 17.14
CA PRO A 249 0.76 8.65 18.15
C PRO A 249 1.40 8.25 19.48
N GLY A 250 1.33 6.99 19.90
CA GLY A 250 1.99 6.49 21.11
C GLY A 250 3.52 6.47 20.99
N ILE A 251 4.05 6.57 19.77
CA ILE A 251 5.49 6.65 19.48
C ILE A 251 5.95 8.11 19.37
N PHE A 252 5.27 8.94 18.57
CA PHE A 252 5.77 10.27 18.17
C PHE A 252 5.10 11.47 18.84
N ARG A 253 4.02 11.26 19.60
CA ARG A 253 3.47 12.27 20.51
C ARG A 253 4.00 12.03 21.94
#